data_AF-A0A397HX92-F1
#
_entry.id   AF-A0A397HX92-F1
#
_cell.length_a   1.000
_cell.length_b   1.000
_cell.length_c   1.000
_cell.angle_alpha   90.00
_cell.angle_beta   90.00
_cell.angle_gamma   90.00
#
_symmetry.space_group_name_H-M   'P 1'
#
loop_
_entity.id
_entity.type
_entity.pdbx_description
1 polymer ?
#
loop_
_entity_poly.entity_id
_entity_poly.type
_entity_poly.pdbx_seq_one_letter_code
_entity_poly.pdbx_strand_id
1 'polypeptide(L)'
;MELKFFDKLSQNFTKLLNDKDDYNVIIEVEDKKQFTAHSNIIKCRSPYFCKELDTINPNENNIKTIIKPDISAQILDIILKYIYGGIVNLENIETGIIFDLMLAANKLELEELSKSLEKILIKDKASWLKTHFSLLYRTIFIYNNFKDLENFCNDIVVKYPSLIFDAEDFTSLQESALVSLLKRDDLQVKEVKIWEYIIKWGIAQNPTLPSNLDKWSKDNFLTLKTTLQHCLPYIRYFHIPELDTINPNENNIKTIIKPDISAQILDIILKYIYGGIVNLENIETGIIFDLMLAANKLELEELSKSLEKILIKDKASWLKTHFSLLYRTIFIYNNFKDLENFCNDIVVKYPSLIFDAEDFTSLQESALVSLLKRDDLQVKEVKIWEYIIKWGIAQNPTLSSNLYKWIVLPARTILISELPNRLKELFSTIISDDHAAEISSWIDRKNTIYPSTNYPHEFQLIFQASRNGFAPQTFWNMCHGHAGTVVIVKVKGTDEIIGGYNPLMWDNTSSGYKETKDSFIFSLKNGNIQNSILSRVKETRFAVYYYSKNSQTTYGLCFGCNFYILNNAKCVCSCDSNYEKDIKGKTGTFEIVDYEVFKVKKKTA
;
A
#
# COMPACT_ATOMS: atom_id res chain seq x y z
N MET A 1 50.44 40.12 20.60
CA MET A 1 51.38 38.98 20.72
C MET A 1 50.82 38.09 21.81
N GLU A 2 50.60 36.81 21.51
CA GLU A 2 50.00 35.85 22.45
C GLU A 2 51.07 34.81 22.83
N LEU A 3 51.24 34.53 24.13
CA LEU A 3 52.11 33.47 24.65
C LEU A 3 51.24 32.28 25.05
N LYS A 4 51.54 31.09 24.51
CA LYS A 4 50.76 29.86 24.73
C LYS A 4 51.58 28.87 25.55
N PHE A 5 51.02 28.37 26.64
CA PHE A 5 51.67 27.43 27.58
C PHE A 5 50.91 26.10 27.71
N PHE A 6 50.39 25.59 26.59
CA PHE A 6 49.48 24.44 26.59
C PHE A 6 50.15 23.12 27.00
N ASP A 7 51.42 22.90 26.63
CA ASP A 7 52.13 21.65 26.95
C ASP A 7 52.25 21.45 28.46
N LYS A 8 52.62 22.50 29.19
CA LYS A 8 52.75 22.43 30.65
C LYS A 8 51.38 22.26 31.32
N LEU A 9 50.35 22.93 30.80
CA LEU A 9 48.99 22.78 31.29
C LEU A 9 48.46 21.35 31.10
N SER A 10 48.67 20.79 29.90
CA SER A 10 48.35 19.39 29.56
C SER A 10 49.03 18.41 30.52
N GLN A 11 50.34 18.56 30.73
CA GLN A 11 51.11 17.73 31.67
C GLN A 11 50.57 17.81 33.10
N ASN A 12 50.18 19.02 33.55
CA ASN A 12 49.62 19.21 34.90
C ASN A 12 48.30 18.45 35.07
N PHE A 13 47.41 18.47 34.08
CA PHE A 13 46.15 17.70 34.13
C PHE A 13 46.39 16.19 33.99
N THR A 14 47.32 15.74 33.15
CA THR A 14 47.68 14.32 33.09
C THR A 14 48.25 13.83 34.42
N LYS A 15 49.02 14.66 35.13
CA LYS A 15 49.51 14.33 36.47
C LYS A 15 48.34 14.20 37.47
N LEU A 16 47.39 15.13 37.43
CA LEU A 16 46.17 15.09 38.27
C LEU A 16 45.37 13.78 38.07
N LEU A 17 45.26 13.28 36.83
CA LEU A 17 44.63 11.99 36.56
C LEU A 17 45.33 10.81 37.28
N ASN A 18 46.66 10.85 37.38
CA ASN A 18 47.47 9.77 37.98
C ASN A 18 47.54 9.84 39.50
N ASP A 19 47.58 11.05 40.06
CA ASP A 19 47.68 11.27 41.51
C ASP A 19 46.38 10.85 42.22
N LYS A 20 45.23 10.88 41.52
CA LYS A 20 43.90 10.49 42.01
C LYS A 20 43.41 11.29 43.23
N ASP A 21 43.98 12.46 43.48
CA ASP A 21 43.48 13.39 44.49
C ASP A 21 42.14 14.00 44.04
N ASP A 22 41.23 14.28 44.98
CA ASP A 22 39.95 14.99 44.77
C ASP A 22 39.02 14.45 43.65
N TYR A 23 39.15 13.17 43.29
CA TYR A 23 38.23 12.54 42.34
C TYR A 23 36.81 12.47 42.91
N ASN A 24 35.82 12.61 42.04
CA ASN A 24 34.40 12.51 42.40
C ASN A 24 33.59 11.65 41.43
N VAL A 25 34.26 10.98 40.49
CA VAL A 25 33.67 10.02 39.57
C VAL A 25 34.48 8.74 39.58
N ILE A 26 33.77 7.61 39.58
CA ILE A 26 34.32 6.29 39.27
C ILE A 26 33.69 5.82 37.96
N ILE A 27 34.53 5.36 37.03
CA ILE A 27 34.09 4.70 35.80
C ILE A 27 34.50 3.24 35.91
N GLU A 28 33.51 2.35 35.97
CA GLU A 28 33.70 0.91 35.95
C GLU A 28 33.56 0.38 34.53
N VAL A 29 34.56 -0.38 34.08
CA VAL A 29 34.62 -0.95 32.73
C VAL A 29 34.55 -2.47 32.74
N GLU A 30 34.81 -3.10 31.59
CA GLU A 30 35.03 -4.54 31.49
C GLU A 30 35.93 -5.07 32.63
N ASP A 31 35.64 -6.30 33.08
CA ASP A 31 36.29 -6.96 34.22
C ASP A 31 36.14 -6.25 35.58
N LYS A 32 35.17 -5.33 35.71
CA LYS A 32 34.93 -4.52 36.92
C LYS A 32 36.13 -3.66 37.31
N LYS A 33 37.03 -3.36 36.36
CA LYS A 33 38.16 -2.47 36.62
C LYS A 33 37.63 -1.04 36.75
N GLN A 34 38.11 -0.34 37.78
CA GLN A 34 37.62 0.99 38.13
C GLN A 34 38.67 2.06 37.87
N PHE A 35 38.22 3.17 37.29
CA PHE A 35 39.01 4.36 37.00
C PHE A 35 38.43 5.56 37.74
N THR A 36 39.28 6.34 38.39
CA THR A 36 38.89 7.56 39.10
C THR A 36 39.03 8.76 38.19
N ALA A 37 38.07 9.68 38.23
CA ALA A 37 38.07 10.89 37.41
C ALA A 37 37.40 12.09 38.10
N HIS A 38 37.62 13.26 37.53
CA HIS A 38 37.06 14.55 37.96
C HIS A 38 35.94 14.93 37.01
N SER A 39 34.71 15.00 37.52
CA SER A 39 33.52 15.35 36.75
C SER A 39 33.70 16.63 35.93
N ASN A 40 34.25 17.69 36.52
CA ASN A 40 34.46 18.97 35.83
C ASN A 40 35.33 18.83 34.57
N ILE A 41 36.36 17.99 34.61
CA ILE A 41 37.27 17.79 33.46
C ILE A 41 36.58 16.97 32.37
N ILE A 42 35.97 15.84 32.74
CA ILE A 42 35.38 14.94 31.74
C ILE A 42 34.10 15.50 31.11
N LYS A 43 33.31 16.29 31.85
CA LYS A 43 32.15 17.02 31.32
C LYS A 43 32.53 18.08 30.29
N CYS A 44 33.64 18.79 30.48
CA CYS A 44 34.09 19.83 29.57
C CYS A 44 34.50 19.31 28.18
N ARG A 45 34.92 18.04 28.08
CA ARG A 45 35.42 17.46 26.82
C ARG A 45 34.44 16.48 26.15
N SER A 46 33.50 15.93 26.90
CA SER A 46 32.55 14.94 26.40
C SER A 46 31.11 15.37 26.72
N PRO A 47 30.32 15.71 25.70
CA PRO A 47 28.90 15.97 25.90
C PRO A 47 28.15 14.75 26.44
N TYR A 48 28.61 13.53 26.12
CA TYR A 48 28.12 12.30 26.72
C TYR A 48 28.28 12.31 28.24
N PHE A 49 29.50 12.52 28.75
CA PHE A 49 29.74 12.56 30.20
C PHE A 49 29.04 13.74 30.87
N CYS A 50 28.84 14.87 30.17
CA CYS A 50 28.01 15.98 30.65
C CYS A 50 26.59 15.49 30.98
N LYS A 51 25.90 14.90 29.99
CA LYS A 51 24.53 14.38 30.15
C LYS A 51 24.46 13.27 31.20
N GLU A 52 25.35 12.29 31.12
CA GLU A 52 25.35 11.11 31.98
C GLU A 52 25.56 11.47 33.46
N LEU A 53 26.50 12.37 33.76
CA LEU A 53 26.78 12.76 35.14
C LEU A 53 25.75 13.73 35.72
N ASP A 54 24.90 14.34 34.91
CA ASP A 54 23.79 15.18 35.39
C ASP A 54 22.62 14.31 35.90
N THR A 55 22.47 13.09 35.39
CA THR A 55 21.40 12.17 35.80
C THR A 55 21.80 11.28 36.99
N ILE A 56 23.09 11.01 37.17
CA ILE A 56 23.58 10.14 38.24
C ILE A 56 23.60 10.88 39.59
N ASN A 57 22.95 10.29 40.59
CA ASN A 57 23.06 10.72 41.98
C ASN A 57 24.36 10.19 42.61
N PRO A 58 25.07 11.01 43.40
CA PRO A 58 26.26 10.55 44.10
C PRO A 58 25.91 9.60 45.27
N ASN A 59 26.88 8.80 45.69
CA ASN A 59 26.79 7.99 46.90
C ASN A 59 27.07 8.81 48.19
N GLU A 60 27.09 8.13 49.34
CA GLU A 60 27.34 8.75 50.66
C GLU A 60 28.68 9.51 50.75
N ASN A 61 29.66 9.13 49.93
CA ASN A 61 30.97 9.78 49.85
C ASN A 61 31.03 10.88 48.77
N ASN A 62 29.88 11.33 48.24
CA ASN A 62 29.77 12.27 47.12
C ASN A 62 30.39 11.78 45.78
N ILE A 63 30.54 10.47 45.59
CA ILE A 63 31.13 9.87 44.38
C ILE A 63 30.01 9.40 43.44
N LYS A 64 30.11 9.74 42.15
CA LYS A 64 29.22 9.24 41.09
C LYS A 64 29.86 8.07 40.35
N THR A 65 29.12 6.99 40.12
CA THR A 65 29.62 5.80 39.43
C THR A 65 28.96 5.63 38.06
N ILE A 66 29.78 5.48 37.01
CA ILE A 66 29.35 5.19 35.64
C ILE A 66 29.78 3.76 35.31
N ILE A 67 28.89 2.97 34.69
CA ILE A 67 29.16 1.58 34.29
C ILE A 67 29.23 1.50 32.76
N LYS A 68 30.37 1.06 32.23
CA LYS A 68 30.69 0.94 30.78
C LYS A 68 31.34 -0.41 30.47
N PRO A 69 30.57 -1.51 30.54
CA PRO A 69 31.11 -2.86 30.38
C PRO A 69 31.57 -3.15 28.94
N ASP A 70 31.16 -2.33 27.98
CA ASP A 70 31.51 -2.45 26.57
C ASP A 70 32.82 -1.76 26.18
N ILE A 71 33.49 -1.09 27.12
CA ILE A 71 34.77 -0.43 26.89
C ILE A 71 35.85 -1.20 27.66
N SER A 72 36.95 -1.54 27.02
CA SER A 72 38.06 -2.20 27.71
C SER A 72 38.86 -1.20 28.57
N ALA A 73 39.55 -1.72 29.59
CA ALA A 73 40.37 -0.89 30.46
C ALA A 73 41.50 -0.14 29.72
N GLN A 74 42.08 -0.75 28.68
CA GLN A 74 43.11 -0.10 27.87
C GLN A 74 42.54 1.07 27.06
N ILE A 75 41.34 0.89 26.48
CA ILE A 75 40.66 1.94 25.73
C ILE A 75 40.29 3.11 26.65
N LEU A 76 39.72 2.84 27.83
CA LEU A 76 39.35 3.90 28.76
C LEU A 76 40.59 4.67 29.27
N ASP A 77 41.71 3.99 29.54
CA ASP A 77 42.96 4.65 29.92
C ASP A 77 43.44 5.64 28.85
N ILE A 78 43.39 5.26 27.57
CA ILE A 78 43.73 6.13 26.45
C ILE A 78 42.76 7.32 26.36
N ILE A 79 41.45 7.06 26.51
CA ILE A 79 40.42 8.11 26.46
C ILE A 79 40.60 9.12 27.59
N LEU A 80 40.90 8.69 28.81
CA LEU A 80 41.14 9.61 29.93
C LEU A 80 42.42 10.43 29.71
N LYS A 81 43.50 9.83 29.20
CA LYS A 81 44.72 10.58 28.83
C LYS A 81 44.44 11.62 27.74
N TYR A 82 43.60 11.30 26.77
CA TYR A 82 43.13 12.26 25.77
C TYR A 82 42.29 13.38 26.39
N ILE A 83 41.34 13.06 27.28
CA ILE A 83 40.48 14.06 27.89
C ILE A 83 41.28 15.05 28.76
N TYR A 84 42.24 14.55 29.54
CA TYR A 84 43.02 15.38 30.47
C TYR A 84 44.19 16.09 29.78
N GLY A 85 44.93 15.38 28.93
CA GLY A 85 46.17 15.87 28.33
C GLY A 85 46.05 16.26 26.86
N GLY A 86 45.01 15.83 26.15
CA GLY A 86 44.95 15.95 24.69
C GLY A 86 45.96 15.05 23.96
N ILE A 87 46.53 14.05 24.65
CA ILE A 87 47.59 13.18 24.12
C ILE A 87 47.04 11.76 23.93
N VAL A 88 47.29 11.20 22.75
CA VAL A 88 46.99 9.81 22.41
C VAL A 88 48.25 9.19 21.83
N ASN A 89 48.79 8.17 22.51
CA ASN A 89 49.90 7.38 22.00
C ASN A 89 49.36 6.09 21.37
N LEU A 90 49.57 5.93 20.06
CA LEU A 90 49.17 4.75 19.29
C LEU A 90 50.36 3.85 18.95
N GLU A 91 51.58 4.19 19.41
CA GLU A 91 52.76 3.35 19.23
C GLU A 91 52.55 1.99 19.88
N ASN A 92 52.84 0.92 19.15
CA ASN A 92 52.69 -0.47 19.60
C ASN A 92 51.26 -0.88 20.02
N ILE A 93 50.24 -0.09 19.64
CA ILE A 93 48.85 -0.46 19.83
C ILE A 93 48.38 -1.27 18.61
N GLU A 94 47.75 -2.41 18.86
CA GLU A 94 47.19 -3.24 17.81
C GLU A 94 46.09 -2.50 17.04
N THR A 95 46.03 -2.68 15.72
CA THR A 95 45.07 -1.95 14.87
C THR A 95 43.61 -2.19 15.28
N GLY A 96 43.27 -3.39 15.75
CA GLY A 96 41.93 -3.68 16.29
C GLY A 96 41.58 -2.79 17.47
N ILE A 97 42.51 -2.59 18.40
CA ILE A 97 42.33 -1.70 19.56
C ILE A 97 42.18 -0.23 19.10
N ILE A 98 42.91 0.19 18.05
CA ILE A 98 42.75 1.54 17.47
C ILE A 98 41.34 1.71 16.88
N PHE A 99 40.83 0.67 16.20
CA PHE A 99 39.48 0.65 15.67
C PHE A 99 38.43 0.72 16.80
N ASP A 100 38.56 -0.10 17.84
CA ASP A 100 37.64 -0.08 18.98
C ASP A 100 37.72 1.25 19.76
N LEU A 101 38.91 1.85 19.87
CA LEU A 101 39.10 3.18 20.43
C LEU A 101 38.35 4.25 19.63
N MET A 102 38.36 4.16 18.29
CA MET A 102 37.59 5.07 17.43
C MET A 102 36.08 4.96 17.70
N LEU A 103 35.58 3.73 17.86
CA LEU A 103 34.17 3.48 18.18
C LEU A 103 33.79 3.98 19.56
N ALA A 104 34.62 3.70 20.58
CA ALA A 104 34.43 4.19 21.93
C ALA A 104 34.46 5.72 22.00
N ALA A 105 35.38 6.36 21.26
CA ALA A 105 35.43 7.82 21.14
C ALA A 105 34.15 8.39 20.52
N ASN A 106 33.62 7.77 19.46
CA ASN A 106 32.33 8.17 18.88
C ASN A 106 31.18 7.99 19.90
N LYS A 107 31.13 6.85 20.60
CA LYS A 107 30.11 6.56 21.62
C LYS A 107 30.11 7.56 22.77
N LEU A 108 31.29 8.03 23.18
CA LEU A 108 31.45 9.05 24.22
C LEU A 108 31.38 10.49 23.68
N GLU A 109 30.89 10.68 22.45
CA GLU A 109 30.74 11.98 21.80
C GLU A 109 32.07 12.78 21.74
N LEU A 110 33.21 12.10 21.58
CA LEU A 110 34.56 12.67 21.42
C LEU A 110 34.93 12.81 19.94
N GLU A 111 34.21 13.69 19.24
CA GLU A 111 34.25 13.81 17.77
C GLU A 111 35.66 14.07 17.20
N GLU A 112 36.44 14.95 17.82
CA GLU A 112 37.81 15.29 17.40
C GLU A 112 38.72 14.04 17.39
N LEU A 113 38.67 13.24 18.46
CA LEU A 113 39.44 12.01 18.57
C LEU A 113 38.97 10.97 17.56
N SER A 114 37.66 10.75 17.48
CA SER A 114 37.06 9.75 16.60
C SER A 114 37.42 10.00 15.13
N LYS A 115 37.25 11.24 14.64
CA LYS A 115 37.61 11.63 13.27
C LYS A 115 39.11 11.54 12.98
N SER A 116 39.94 11.81 13.98
CA SER A 116 41.40 11.70 13.83
C SER A 116 41.83 10.23 13.69
N LEU A 117 41.23 9.35 14.48
CA LEU A 117 41.48 7.90 14.41
C LEU A 117 40.95 7.30 13.11
N GLU A 118 39.77 7.74 12.64
CA GLU A 118 39.20 7.35 11.35
C GLU A 118 40.19 7.61 10.19
N LYS A 119 40.78 8.81 10.16
CA LYS A 119 41.77 9.19 9.15
C LYS A 119 43.06 8.36 9.23
N ILE A 120 43.55 8.09 10.44
CA ILE A 120 44.74 7.25 10.65
C ILE A 120 44.48 5.82 10.15
N LEU A 121 43.32 5.25 10.46
CA LEU A 121 42.94 3.91 10.04
C LEU A 121 42.89 3.80 8.50
N ILE A 122 42.27 4.78 7.83
CA ILE A 122 42.20 4.82 6.36
C ILE A 122 43.59 5.00 5.73
N LYS A 123 44.39 5.94 6.25
CA LYS A 123 45.66 6.31 5.63
C LYS A 123 46.77 5.29 5.88
N ASP A 124 46.91 4.86 7.13
CA ASP A 124 48.09 4.12 7.59
C ASP A 124 47.79 2.63 7.83
N LYS A 125 46.51 2.26 7.98
CA LYS A 125 46.07 0.89 8.35
C LYS A 125 45.07 0.28 7.37
N ALA A 126 44.99 0.79 6.14
CA ALA A 126 44.06 0.32 5.10
C ALA A 126 44.11 -1.20 4.83
N SER A 127 45.28 -1.83 4.97
CA SER A 127 45.42 -3.28 4.78
C SER A 127 44.61 -4.08 5.80
N TRP A 128 44.65 -3.68 7.07
CA TRP A 128 43.88 -4.30 8.13
C TRP A 128 42.37 -4.08 7.94
N LEU A 129 41.97 -2.88 7.52
CA LEU A 129 40.56 -2.58 7.19
C LEU A 129 40.03 -3.49 6.07
N LYS A 130 40.85 -3.76 5.05
CA LYS A 130 40.50 -4.66 3.94
C LYS A 130 40.36 -6.11 4.40
N THR A 131 41.22 -6.60 5.29
CA THR A 131 41.11 -7.97 5.81
C THR A 131 39.93 -8.16 6.78
N HIS A 132 39.42 -7.07 7.36
CA HIS A 132 38.28 -7.07 8.28
C HIS A 132 37.05 -6.35 7.66
N PHE A 133 36.89 -6.44 6.34
CA PHE A 133 35.91 -5.66 5.59
C PHE A 133 34.47 -5.86 6.07
N SER A 134 34.02 -7.09 6.27
CA SER A 134 32.64 -7.38 6.72
C SER A 134 32.33 -6.71 8.06
N LEU A 135 33.23 -6.86 9.05
CA LEU A 135 33.14 -6.22 10.36
C LEU A 135 33.09 -4.69 10.24
N LEU A 136 33.98 -4.12 9.42
CA LEU A 136 34.05 -2.69 9.18
C LEU A 136 32.74 -2.16 8.58
N TYR A 137 32.26 -2.79 7.51
CA TYR A 137 31.05 -2.38 6.79
C TYR A 137 29.85 -2.39 7.73
N ARG A 138 29.65 -3.46 8.50
CA ARG A 138 28.56 -3.56 9.50
C ARG A 138 28.63 -2.44 10.53
N THR A 139 29.81 -2.20 11.09
CA THR A 139 30.03 -1.21 12.15
C THR A 139 29.68 0.21 11.69
N ILE A 140 30.05 0.60 10.47
CA ILE A 140 29.80 1.97 9.97
C ILE A 140 28.30 2.27 9.93
N PHE A 141 27.46 1.33 9.50
CA PHE A 141 26.00 1.51 9.42
C PHE A 141 25.29 1.39 10.78
N ILE A 142 25.90 0.72 11.77
CA ILE A 142 25.39 0.73 13.16
C ILE A 142 25.49 2.14 13.74
N TYR A 143 26.63 2.82 13.54
CA TYR A 143 26.89 4.13 14.16
C TYR A 143 26.52 5.33 13.28
N ASN A 144 26.40 5.16 11.95
CA ASN A 144 26.01 6.17 10.95
C ASN A 144 26.82 7.49 10.96
N ASN A 145 28.00 7.52 11.60
CA ASN A 145 28.80 8.74 11.79
C ASN A 145 30.15 8.73 11.04
N PHE A 146 30.52 7.63 10.37
CA PHE A 146 31.84 7.41 9.78
C PHE A 146 31.83 7.54 8.25
N LYS A 147 31.67 8.76 7.73
CA LYS A 147 31.49 8.98 6.29
C LYS A 147 32.76 8.71 5.48
N ASP A 148 33.94 8.96 6.04
CA ASP A 148 35.21 8.73 5.33
C ASP A 148 35.45 7.21 5.19
N LEU A 149 35.16 6.43 6.24
CA LEU A 149 35.19 4.98 6.16
C LEU A 149 34.09 4.41 5.26
N GLU A 150 32.90 4.99 5.24
CA GLU A 150 31.84 4.58 4.31
C GLU A 150 32.30 4.75 2.86
N ASN A 151 32.92 5.89 2.52
CA ASN A 151 33.48 6.14 1.19
C ASN A 151 34.62 5.16 0.86
N PHE A 152 35.53 4.92 1.81
CA PHE A 152 36.58 3.92 1.67
C PHE A 152 36.03 2.52 1.39
N CYS A 153 34.99 2.12 2.12
CA CYS A 153 34.31 0.84 1.91
C CYS A 153 33.62 0.76 0.55
N ASN A 154 32.95 1.83 0.15
CA ASN A 154 32.29 1.99 -1.12
C ASN A 154 33.28 1.81 -2.30
N ASP A 155 34.49 2.37 -2.23
CA ASP A 155 35.50 2.21 -3.27
C ASP A 155 36.03 0.76 -3.41
N ILE A 156 35.97 -0.01 -2.32
CA ILE A 156 36.42 -1.41 -2.28
C ILE A 156 35.32 -2.33 -2.79
N VAL A 157 34.07 -2.17 -2.31
CA VAL A 157 32.98 -3.09 -2.62
C VAL A 157 32.62 -3.12 -4.10
N VAL A 158 32.84 -2.03 -4.82
CA VAL A 158 32.70 -1.96 -6.28
C VAL A 158 33.61 -2.95 -6.99
N LYS A 159 34.85 -3.06 -6.52
CA LYS A 159 35.90 -3.90 -7.13
C LYS A 159 35.85 -5.34 -6.62
N TYR A 160 35.50 -5.51 -5.35
CA TYR A 160 35.52 -6.79 -4.65
C TYR A 160 34.22 -7.00 -3.86
N PRO A 161 33.06 -7.11 -4.54
CA PRO A 161 31.77 -7.26 -3.87
C PRO A 161 31.64 -8.56 -3.06
N SER A 162 32.40 -9.60 -3.42
CA SER A 162 32.46 -10.85 -2.65
C SER A 162 32.90 -10.65 -1.19
N LEU A 163 33.68 -9.61 -0.88
CA LEU A 163 34.12 -9.33 0.50
C LEU A 163 32.96 -9.09 1.48
N ILE A 164 31.79 -8.71 0.96
CA ILE A 164 30.58 -8.55 1.77
C ILE A 164 29.55 -9.61 1.47
N PHE A 165 29.25 -9.90 0.20
CA PHE A 165 28.18 -10.83 -0.16
C PHE A 165 28.51 -12.28 0.25
N ASP A 166 29.77 -12.70 0.15
CA ASP A 166 30.21 -14.04 0.52
C ASP A 166 30.63 -14.17 1.99
N ALA A 167 30.52 -13.09 2.78
CA ALA A 167 30.86 -13.12 4.18
C ALA A 167 29.93 -14.08 4.95
N GLU A 168 30.48 -14.87 5.87
CA GLU A 168 29.72 -15.82 6.68
C GLU A 168 28.59 -15.13 7.47
N ASP A 169 28.85 -13.89 7.89
CA ASP A 169 27.96 -13.05 8.67
C ASP A 169 27.13 -12.08 7.82
N PHE A 170 27.08 -12.23 6.49
CA PHE A 170 26.31 -11.37 5.59
C PHE A 170 24.85 -11.17 6.04
N THR A 171 24.20 -12.23 6.53
CA THR A 171 22.82 -12.19 6.99
C THR A 171 22.60 -11.35 8.26
N SER A 172 23.67 -10.89 8.91
CA SER A 172 23.62 -10.01 10.08
C SER A 172 23.74 -8.52 9.74
N LEU A 173 23.81 -8.17 8.45
CA LEU A 173 23.79 -6.78 8.00
C LEU A 173 22.49 -6.09 8.39
N GLN A 174 22.60 -4.83 8.81
CA GLN A 174 21.43 -3.98 8.97
C GLN A 174 20.80 -3.65 7.61
N GLU A 175 19.47 -3.47 7.58
CA GLU A 175 18.73 -3.15 6.35
C GLU A 175 19.29 -1.90 5.66
N SER A 176 19.69 -0.86 6.41
CA SER A 176 20.31 0.36 5.88
C SER A 176 21.60 0.08 5.09
N ALA A 177 22.44 -0.82 5.61
CA ALA A 177 23.68 -1.24 4.97
C ALA A 177 23.41 -2.01 3.67
N LEU A 178 22.42 -2.91 3.71
CA LEU A 178 21.97 -3.68 2.56
C LEU A 178 21.39 -2.76 1.48
N VAL A 179 20.47 -1.87 1.83
CA VAL A 179 19.88 -0.88 0.91
C VAL A 179 20.98 0.01 0.29
N SER A 180 22.00 0.40 1.06
CA SER A 180 23.13 1.16 0.53
C SER A 180 23.91 0.39 -0.54
N LEU A 181 24.07 -0.93 -0.39
CA LEU A 181 24.66 -1.78 -1.43
C LEU A 181 23.76 -1.83 -2.67
N LEU A 182 22.46 -2.05 -2.51
CA LEU A 182 21.52 -2.24 -3.63
C LEU A 182 21.34 -0.98 -4.48
N LYS A 183 21.49 0.21 -3.88
CA LYS A 183 21.43 1.48 -4.61
C LYS A 183 22.55 1.66 -5.64
N ARG A 184 23.65 0.91 -5.52
CA ARG A 184 24.83 1.07 -6.36
C ARG A 184 24.64 0.41 -7.72
N ASP A 185 25.00 1.12 -8.78
CA ASP A 185 24.97 0.67 -10.18
C ASP A 185 26.33 0.18 -10.70
N ASP A 186 27.38 0.39 -9.93
CA ASP A 186 28.76 0.04 -10.28
C ASP A 186 29.24 -1.30 -9.71
N LEU A 187 28.41 -1.99 -8.90
CA LEU A 187 28.72 -3.31 -8.35
C LEU A 187 28.93 -4.34 -9.47
N GLN A 188 30.11 -4.97 -9.48
CA GLN A 188 30.47 -6.01 -10.44
C GLN A 188 29.87 -7.39 -10.06
N VAL A 189 28.57 -7.44 -9.78
CA VAL A 189 27.82 -8.67 -9.45
C VAL A 189 26.63 -8.80 -10.39
N LYS A 190 26.37 -10.02 -10.88
CA LYS A 190 25.15 -10.28 -11.65
C LYS A 190 23.92 -10.07 -10.77
N GLU A 191 22.90 -9.41 -11.29
CA GLU A 191 21.69 -9.09 -10.52
C GLU A 191 21.01 -10.34 -9.93
N VAL A 192 21.04 -11.48 -10.64
CA VAL A 192 20.52 -12.75 -10.13
C VAL A 192 21.22 -13.19 -8.83
N LYS A 193 22.52 -12.95 -8.71
CA LYS A 193 23.28 -13.27 -7.49
C LYS A 193 22.92 -12.31 -6.37
N ILE A 194 22.79 -11.02 -6.66
CA ILE A 194 22.33 -10.02 -5.69
C ILE A 194 20.97 -10.43 -5.12
N TRP A 195 20.04 -10.86 -5.98
CA TRP A 195 18.73 -11.37 -5.57
C TRP A 195 18.83 -12.58 -4.63
N GLU A 196 19.64 -13.59 -4.97
CA GLU A 196 19.87 -14.77 -4.11
C GLU A 196 20.31 -14.37 -2.69
N TYR A 197 21.25 -13.43 -2.57
CA TYR A 197 21.71 -12.93 -1.26
C TYR A 197 20.60 -12.23 -0.48
N ILE A 198 19.78 -11.41 -1.13
CA ILE A 198 18.68 -10.70 -0.45
C ILE A 198 17.64 -11.68 0.08
N ILE A 199 17.31 -12.72 -0.68
CA ILE A 199 16.41 -13.77 -0.19
C ILE A 199 17.03 -14.48 1.01
N LYS A 200 18.32 -14.84 0.94
CA LYS A 200 19.05 -15.43 2.07
C LYS A 200 19.01 -14.52 3.31
N TRP A 201 19.22 -13.21 3.14
CA TRP A 201 19.15 -12.22 4.21
C TRP A 201 17.73 -12.12 4.80
N GLY A 202 16.71 -12.02 3.95
CA GLY A 202 15.32 -11.91 4.36
C GLY A 202 14.81 -13.13 5.12
N ILE A 203 15.21 -14.34 4.71
CA ILE A 203 14.90 -15.59 5.44
C ILE A 203 15.57 -15.57 6.82
N ALA A 204 16.85 -15.16 6.90
CA ALA A 204 17.58 -15.10 8.16
C ALA A 204 16.98 -14.09 9.16
N GLN A 205 16.34 -13.02 8.68
CA GLN A 205 15.63 -12.07 9.57
C GLN A 205 14.33 -12.65 10.15
N ASN A 206 13.83 -13.77 9.63
CA ASN A 206 12.58 -14.39 10.05
C ASN A 206 12.81 -15.86 10.47
N PRO A 207 13.32 -16.12 11.69
CA PRO A 207 13.68 -17.46 12.15
C PRO A 207 12.51 -18.46 12.19
N THR A 208 11.27 -17.97 12.16
CA THR A 208 10.05 -18.79 12.14
C THR A 208 9.71 -19.35 10.76
N LEU A 209 10.35 -18.85 9.69
CA LEU A 209 10.10 -19.33 8.34
C LEU A 209 10.69 -20.74 8.13
N PRO A 210 9.97 -21.65 7.45
CA PRO A 210 10.51 -22.97 7.14
C PRO A 210 11.78 -22.86 6.28
N SER A 211 12.78 -23.69 6.57
CA SER A 211 14.01 -23.75 5.77
C SER A 211 13.80 -24.31 4.36
N ASN A 212 12.77 -25.16 4.17
CA ASN A 212 12.37 -25.67 2.85
C ASN A 212 11.25 -24.81 2.26
N LEU A 213 11.51 -24.18 1.11
CA LEU A 213 10.57 -23.34 0.36
C LEU A 213 9.31 -24.07 -0.11
N ASP A 214 9.37 -25.39 -0.35
CA ASP A 214 8.21 -26.20 -0.76
C ASP A 214 7.12 -26.26 0.32
N LYS A 215 7.48 -25.93 1.57
CA LYS A 215 6.56 -25.93 2.72
C LYS A 215 5.98 -24.54 3.01
N TRP A 216 6.22 -23.55 2.16
CA TRP A 216 5.81 -22.19 2.43
C TRP A 216 4.34 -21.94 2.12
N SER A 217 3.64 -21.31 3.08
CA SER A 217 2.28 -20.81 2.90
C SER A 217 2.28 -19.40 2.27
N LYS A 218 1.09 -18.90 1.89
CA LYS A 218 0.93 -17.51 1.43
C LYS A 218 1.44 -16.50 2.46
N ASP A 219 1.20 -16.76 3.75
CA ASP A 219 1.61 -15.88 4.85
C ASP A 219 3.12 -15.86 5.06
N ASN A 220 3.80 -16.98 4.81
CA ASN A 220 5.26 -17.06 4.84
C ASN A 220 5.87 -16.14 3.77
N PHE A 221 5.33 -16.16 2.54
CA PHE A 221 5.77 -15.26 1.48
C PHE A 221 5.45 -13.80 1.77
N LEU A 222 4.30 -13.50 2.37
CA LEU A 222 3.93 -12.15 2.77
C LEU A 222 4.87 -11.62 3.87
N THR A 223 5.28 -12.48 4.80
CA THR A 223 6.26 -12.16 5.84
C THR A 223 7.59 -11.76 5.21
N LEU A 224 8.12 -12.61 4.31
CA LEU A 224 9.37 -12.31 3.60
C LEU A 224 9.25 -11.03 2.75
N LYS A 225 8.14 -10.83 2.02
CA LYS A 225 7.88 -9.61 1.25
C LYS A 225 7.91 -8.36 2.13
N THR A 226 7.30 -8.44 3.31
CA THR A 226 7.25 -7.33 4.27
C THR A 226 8.65 -7.00 4.79
N THR A 227 9.45 -8.01 5.13
CA THR A 227 10.85 -7.84 5.54
C THR A 227 11.70 -7.21 4.45
N LEU A 228 11.47 -7.58 3.19
CA LEU A 228 12.26 -7.09 2.06
C LEU A 228 11.74 -5.78 1.45
N GLN A 229 10.67 -5.19 1.99
CA GLN A 229 9.92 -4.12 1.32
C GLN A 229 10.78 -2.91 0.91
N HIS A 230 11.82 -2.55 1.68
CA HIS A 230 12.70 -1.44 1.33
C HIS A 230 13.86 -1.87 0.43
N CYS A 231 14.15 -3.17 0.32
CA CYS A 231 15.17 -3.71 -0.58
C CYS A 231 14.64 -3.94 -2.00
N LEU A 232 13.39 -4.42 -2.12
CA LEU A 232 12.76 -4.77 -3.41
C LEU A 232 12.82 -3.67 -4.48
N PRO A 233 12.61 -2.37 -4.16
CA PRO A 233 12.64 -1.30 -5.17
C PRO A 233 14.00 -1.09 -5.84
N TYR A 234 15.09 -1.61 -5.26
CA TYR A 234 16.45 -1.42 -5.76
C TYR A 234 16.94 -2.58 -6.64
N ILE A 235 16.14 -3.63 -6.81
CA ILE A 235 16.51 -4.79 -7.63
C ILE A 235 16.20 -4.54 -9.10
N ARG A 236 17.18 -4.80 -9.96
CA ARG A 236 17.11 -4.58 -11.41
C ARG A 236 16.65 -5.84 -12.13
N TYR A 237 15.41 -6.26 -11.91
CA TYR A 237 14.89 -7.54 -12.40
C TYR A 237 15.10 -7.79 -13.92
N PHE A 238 15.19 -6.75 -14.77
CA PHE A 238 15.53 -6.88 -16.19
C PHE A 238 16.94 -7.41 -16.49
N HIS A 239 17.85 -7.36 -15.52
CA HIS A 239 19.21 -7.89 -15.63
C HIS A 239 19.34 -9.32 -15.05
N ILE A 240 18.23 -9.91 -14.59
CA ILE A 240 18.16 -11.32 -14.21
C ILE A 240 17.85 -12.12 -15.49
N PRO A 241 18.69 -13.10 -15.90
CA PRO A 241 18.45 -13.91 -17.11
C PRO A 241 17.09 -14.61 -17.08
N GLU A 242 16.51 -14.86 -18.26
CA GLU A 242 15.23 -15.59 -18.39
C GLU A 242 15.27 -16.91 -17.61
N LEU A 243 14.25 -17.12 -16.78
CA LEU A 243 14.09 -18.19 -15.78
C LEU A 243 14.17 -19.63 -16.35
N ASP A 244 14.17 -19.77 -17.67
CA ASP A 244 14.28 -21.04 -18.40
C ASP A 244 15.73 -21.48 -18.62
N THR A 245 16.70 -20.59 -18.42
CA THR A 245 18.15 -20.90 -18.52
C THR A 245 18.79 -21.26 -17.18
N ILE A 246 18.06 -21.10 -16.08
CA ILE A 246 18.56 -21.27 -14.70
C ILE A 246 18.09 -22.62 -14.16
N ASN A 247 19.04 -23.42 -13.66
CA ASN A 247 18.82 -24.77 -13.14
C ASN A 247 17.66 -24.79 -12.10
N PRO A 248 16.61 -25.61 -12.27
CA PRO A 248 15.44 -25.64 -11.39
C PRO A 248 15.77 -25.89 -9.91
N ASN A 249 16.88 -26.57 -9.64
CA ASN A 249 17.33 -26.93 -8.29
C ASN A 249 18.02 -25.76 -7.54
N GLU A 250 18.26 -24.63 -8.19
CA GLU A 250 18.92 -23.45 -7.60
C GLU A 250 17.98 -22.25 -7.42
N ASN A 251 16.70 -22.37 -7.80
CA ASN A 251 15.86 -21.20 -8.05
C ASN A 251 14.77 -20.95 -6.99
N ASN A 252 15.12 -20.17 -5.96
CA ASN A 252 14.19 -19.65 -4.94
C ASN A 252 13.20 -18.59 -5.51
N ILE A 253 13.42 -18.07 -6.72
CA ILE A 253 12.58 -17.06 -7.38
C ILE A 253 11.25 -17.67 -7.85
N LYS A 254 11.30 -18.87 -8.45
CA LYS A 254 10.10 -19.62 -8.87
C LYS A 254 9.21 -19.98 -7.67
N THR A 255 9.81 -20.30 -6.53
CA THR A 255 9.10 -20.73 -5.32
C THR A 255 8.42 -19.57 -4.59
N ILE A 256 8.99 -18.35 -4.62
CA ILE A 256 8.40 -17.15 -4.00
C ILE A 256 7.13 -16.66 -4.72
N ILE A 257 6.99 -16.99 -6.01
CA ILE A 257 5.86 -16.56 -6.82
C ILE A 257 5.01 -17.79 -7.21
N LYS A 258 4.63 -18.58 -6.20
CA LYS A 258 3.67 -19.71 -6.21
C LYS A 258 3.87 -20.82 -7.29
N PRO A 259 3.75 -22.11 -6.93
CA PRO A 259 3.84 -23.25 -7.86
C PRO A 259 2.73 -23.35 -8.93
N ASP A 260 1.74 -22.45 -8.93
CA ASP A 260 0.60 -22.48 -9.87
C ASP A 260 0.79 -21.60 -11.12
N ILE A 261 1.90 -20.86 -11.23
CA ILE A 261 2.15 -19.92 -12.33
C ILE A 261 3.30 -20.48 -13.18
N SER A 262 3.07 -20.67 -14.48
CA SER A 262 4.12 -21.18 -15.38
C SER A 262 5.31 -20.22 -15.43
N ALA A 263 6.52 -20.75 -15.69
CA ALA A 263 7.75 -19.94 -15.76
C ALA A 263 7.63 -18.78 -16.77
N GLN A 264 6.93 -19.02 -17.88
CA GLN A 264 6.67 -18.04 -18.91
C GLN A 264 5.73 -16.92 -18.44
N ILE A 265 4.65 -17.25 -17.73
CA ILE A 265 3.73 -16.24 -17.18
C ILE A 265 4.46 -15.40 -16.12
N LEU A 266 5.28 -16.05 -15.30
CA LEU A 266 6.05 -15.39 -14.25
C LEU A 266 7.03 -14.37 -14.83
N ASP A 267 7.75 -14.74 -15.88
CA ASP A 267 8.67 -13.86 -16.60
C ASP A 267 7.94 -12.61 -17.14
N ILE A 268 6.75 -12.78 -17.73
CA ILE A 268 5.96 -11.67 -18.26
C ILE A 268 5.48 -10.74 -17.14
N ILE A 269 5.05 -11.29 -16.00
CA ILE A 269 4.61 -10.51 -14.85
C ILE A 269 5.76 -9.69 -14.27
N LEU A 270 6.95 -10.26 -14.15
CA LEU A 270 8.13 -9.53 -13.71
C LEU A 270 8.47 -8.41 -14.71
N LYS A 271 8.47 -8.69 -16.02
CA LYS A 271 8.67 -7.67 -17.06
C LYS A 271 7.65 -6.52 -16.95
N TYR A 272 6.39 -6.82 -16.65
CA TYR A 272 5.37 -5.80 -16.39
C TYR A 272 5.64 -4.97 -15.13
N ILE A 273 5.88 -5.62 -13.98
CA ILE A 273 6.04 -4.93 -12.68
C ILE A 273 7.18 -3.92 -12.73
N TYR A 274 8.28 -4.26 -13.41
CA TYR A 274 9.49 -3.44 -13.36
C TYR A 274 9.63 -2.45 -14.51
N GLY A 275 8.96 -2.66 -15.64
CA GLY A 275 9.14 -1.85 -16.85
C GLY A 275 7.86 -1.39 -17.51
N GLY A 276 6.70 -1.76 -16.97
CA GLY A 276 5.39 -1.31 -17.42
C GLY A 276 5.01 -1.76 -18.84
N ILE A 277 5.80 -2.62 -19.49
CA ILE A 277 5.59 -3.04 -20.89
C ILE A 277 5.54 -4.56 -20.95
N VAL A 278 4.53 -5.07 -21.66
CA VAL A 278 4.33 -6.50 -21.93
C VAL A 278 4.22 -6.70 -23.44
N ASN A 279 5.10 -7.51 -24.01
CA ASN A 279 5.00 -7.92 -25.42
C ASN A 279 4.18 -9.20 -25.54
N LEU A 280 3.09 -9.15 -26.31
CA LEU A 280 2.16 -10.27 -26.51
C LEU A 280 2.15 -10.81 -27.96
N GLU A 281 2.99 -10.29 -28.86
CA GLU A 281 2.89 -10.53 -30.32
C GLU A 281 3.03 -12.01 -30.70
N ASN A 282 3.79 -12.79 -29.93
CA ASN A 282 4.06 -14.21 -30.18
C ASN A 282 3.58 -15.14 -29.06
N ILE A 283 2.66 -14.69 -28.21
CA ILE A 283 2.18 -15.46 -27.07
C ILE A 283 0.85 -16.15 -27.42
N GLU A 284 0.76 -17.45 -27.12
CA GLU A 284 -0.48 -18.20 -27.30
C GLU A 284 -1.63 -17.62 -26.46
N THR A 285 -2.84 -17.62 -27.00
CA THR A 285 -3.99 -16.97 -26.34
C THR A 285 -4.34 -17.60 -24.99
N GLY A 286 -4.16 -18.91 -24.83
CA GLY A 286 -4.33 -19.58 -23.54
C GLY A 286 -3.35 -19.05 -22.48
N ILE A 287 -2.10 -18.78 -22.87
CA ILE A 287 -1.09 -18.22 -21.97
C ILE A 287 -1.42 -16.76 -21.60
N ILE A 288 -1.98 -15.99 -22.53
CA ILE A 288 -2.47 -14.63 -22.25
C ILE A 288 -3.62 -14.67 -21.24
N PHE A 289 -4.52 -15.65 -21.36
CA PHE A 289 -5.61 -15.88 -20.41
C PHE A 289 -5.07 -16.26 -19.02
N ASP A 290 -4.15 -17.21 -18.93
CA ASP A 290 -3.54 -17.61 -17.67
C ASP A 290 -2.71 -16.47 -17.04
N LEU A 291 -2.03 -15.66 -17.86
CA LEU A 291 -1.34 -14.43 -17.44
C LEU A 291 -2.30 -13.41 -16.83
N MET A 292 -3.49 -13.23 -17.42
CA MET A 292 -4.52 -12.35 -16.88
C MET A 292 -4.99 -12.82 -15.50
N LEU A 293 -5.21 -14.14 -15.33
CA LEU A 293 -5.58 -14.74 -14.04
C LEU A 293 -4.48 -14.58 -13.00
N ALA A 294 -3.22 -14.81 -13.40
CA ALA A 294 -2.05 -14.66 -12.54
C ALA A 294 -1.86 -13.19 -12.12
N ALA A 295 -2.03 -12.24 -13.04
CA ALA A 295 -1.99 -10.80 -12.76
C ALA A 295 -3.08 -10.39 -11.76
N ASN A 296 -4.32 -10.89 -11.91
CA ASN A 296 -5.39 -10.66 -10.93
C ASN A 296 -5.06 -11.26 -9.55
N LYS A 297 -4.53 -12.49 -9.52
CA LYS A 297 -4.11 -13.18 -8.28
C LYS A 297 -2.97 -12.46 -7.55
N LEU A 298 -2.14 -11.71 -8.27
CA LEU A 298 -1.03 -10.90 -7.75
C LEU A 298 -1.40 -9.43 -7.55
N GLU A 299 -2.67 -9.07 -7.67
CA GLU A 299 -3.19 -7.70 -7.45
C GLU A 299 -2.59 -6.66 -8.42
N LEU A 300 -2.20 -7.08 -9.62
CA LEU A 300 -1.71 -6.22 -10.71
C LEU A 300 -2.88 -5.75 -11.58
N GLU A 301 -3.71 -4.87 -11.02
CA GLU A 301 -4.99 -4.49 -11.64
C GLU A 301 -4.87 -3.93 -13.05
N GLU A 302 -3.90 -3.06 -13.31
CA GLU A 302 -3.72 -2.42 -14.62
C GLU A 302 -3.32 -3.42 -15.70
N LEU A 303 -2.41 -4.36 -15.40
CA LEU A 303 -2.06 -5.46 -16.30
C LEU A 303 -3.27 -6.35 -16.56
N SER A 304 -3.95 -6.75 -15.48
CA SER A 304 -5.09 -7.66 -15.55
C SER A 304 -6.22 -7.10 -16.42
N LYS A 305 -6.60 -5.82 -16.21
CA LYS A 305 -7.61 -5.12 -17.01
C LYS A 305 -7.18 -4.92 -18.46
N SER A 306 -5.89 -4.68 -18.72
CA SER A 306 -5.37 -4.51 -20.07
C SER A 306 -5.42 -5.82 -20.86
N LEU A 307 -5.03 -6.93 -20.22
CA LEU A 307 -5.10 -8.28 -20.80
C LEU A 307 -6.56 -8.71 -21.04
N GLU A 308 -7.46 -8.42 -20.11
CA GLU A 308 -8.90 -8.65 -20.26
C GLU A 308 -9.45 -7.97 -21.53
N LYS A 309 -9.10 -6.70 -21.77
CA LYS A 309 -9.51 -5.96 -22.98
C LYS A 309 -8.94 -6.57 -24.27
N ILE A 310 -7.67 -6.98 -24.26
CA ILE A 310 -7.00 -7.59 -25.42
C ILE A 310 -7.67 -8.92 -25.77
N LEU A 311 -7.98 -9.74 -24.77
CA LEU A 311 -8.67 -11.02 -24.97
C LEU A 311 -10.05 -10.82 -25.62
N ILE A 312 -10.84 -9.86 -25.13
CA ILE A 312 -12.17 -9.56 -25.67
C ILE A 312 -12.10 -8.97 -27.08
N LYS A 313 -11.19 -8.02 -27.32
CA LYS A 313 -11.14 -7.28 -28.59
C LYS A 313 -10.49 -8.08 -29.71
N ASP A 314 -9.33 -8.68 -29.42
CA ASP A 314 -8.45 -9.21 -30.46
C ASP A 314 -8.48 -10.74 -30.52
N LYS A 315 -8.97 -11.41 -29.45
CA LYS A 315 -8.97 -12.89 -29.32
C LYS A 315 -10.36 -13.49 -29.03
N ALA A 316 -11.44 -12.77 -29.37
CA ALA A 316 -12.82 -13.20 -29.14
C ALA A 316 -13.18 -14.58 -29.72
N SER A 317 -12.56 -14.99 -30.82
CA SER A 317 -12.78 -16.32 -31.42
C SER A 317 -12.33 -17.44 -30.50
N TRP A 318 -11.15 -17.30 -29.88
CA TRP A 318 -10.62 -18.28 -28.92
C TRP A 318 -11.48 -18.35 -27.65
N LEU A 319 -11.96 -17.21 -27.15
CA LEU A 319 -12.87 -17.16 -26.00
C LEU A 319 -14.19 -17.90 -26.27
N LYS A 320 -14.71 -17.83 -27.51
CA LYS A 320 -15.92 -18.56 -27.91
C LYS A 320 -15.70 -20.07 -28.01
N THR A 321 -14.52 -20.52 -28.44
CA THR A 321 -14.21 -21.96 -28.52
C THR A 321 -13.89 -22.57 -27.16
N HIS A 322 -13.48 -21.76 -26.18
CA HIS A 322 -13.16 -22.19 -24.80
C HIS A 322 -14.18 -21.66 -23.78
N PHE A 323 -15.44 -21.52 -24.21
CA PHE A 323 -16.46 -20.80 -23.46
C PHE A 323 -16.75 -21.38 -22.06
N SER A 324 -16.84 -22.70 -21.93
CA SER A 324 -17.15 -23.34 -20.64
C SER A 324 -16.07 -23.08 -19.59
N LEU A 325 -14.80 -23.28 -19.99
CA LEU A 325 -13.61 -22.98 -19.17
C LEU A 325 -13.59 -21.50 -18.76
N LEU A 326 -13.83 -20.61 -19.72
CA LEU A 326 -13.86 -19.17 -19.50
C LEU A 326 -14.94 -18.78 -18.48
N TYR A 327 -16.17 -19.23 -18.72
CA TYR A 327 -17.34 -18.92 -17.89
C TYR A 327 -17.11 -19.38 -16.45
N ARG A 328 -16.67 -20.62 -16.25
CA ARG A 328 -16.35 -21.15 -14.91
C ARG A 328 -15.27 -20.32 -14.21
N THR A 329 -14.21 -19.99 -14.92
CA THR A 329 -13.03 -19.34 -14.33
C THR A 329 -13.33 -17.91 -13.87
N ILE A 330 -14.11 -17.14 -14.64
CA ILE A 330 -14.46 -15.76 -14.29
C ILE A 330 -15.24 -15.68 -12.96
N PHE A 331 -16.19 -16.59 -12.76
CA PHE A 331 -17.02 -16.63 -11.54
C PHE A 331 -16.28 -17.18 -10.31
N ILE A 332 -15.09 -17.80 -10.48
CA ILE A 332 -14.20 -18.16 -9.36
C ILE A 332 -13.50 -16.90 -8.81
N TYR A 333 -13.08 -16.00 -9.70
CA TYR A 333 -12.25 -14.85 -9.33
C TYR A 333 -13.04 -13.55 -9.09
N ASN A 334 -14.31 -13.47 -9.51
CA ASN A 334 -15.26 -12.36 -9.30
C ASN A 334 -14.78 -10.94 -9.67
N ASN A 335 -13.63 -10.80 -10.34
CA ASN A 335 -12.97 -9.53 -10.64
C ASN A 335 -12.97 -9.14 -12.13
N PHE A 336 -13.51 -9.99 -13.02
CA PHE A 336 -13.44 -9.80 -14.49
C PHE A 336 -14.80 -9.40 -15.09
N LYS A 337 -15.25 -8.17 -14.84
CA LYS A 337 -16.61 -7.73 -15.21
C LYS A 337 -16.82 -7.59 -16.73
N ASP A 338 -15.78 -7.18 -17.47
CA ASP A 338 -15.89 -7.00 -18.92
C ASP A 338 -16.00 -8.36 -19.61
N LEU A 339 -15.21 -9.33 -19.15
CA LEU A 339 -15.28 -10.72 -19.58
C LEU A 339 -16.60 -11.39 -19.15
N GLU A 340 -17.11 -11.09 -17.96
CA GLU A 340 -18.42 -11.56 -17.52
C GLU A 340 -19.53 -11.04 -18.44
N ASN A 341 -19.51 -9.75 -18.79
CA ASN A 341 -20.48 -9.15 -19.72
C ASN A 341 -20.35 -9.76 -21.12
N PHE A 342 -19.13 -9.93 -21.63
CA PHE A 342 -18.87 -10.61 -22.91
C PHE A 342 -19.44 -12.05 -22.91
N CYS A 343 -19.20 -12.79 -21.84
CA CYS A 343 -19.73 -14.14 -21.66
C CYS A 343 -21.26 -14.14 -21.64
N ASN A 344 -21.85 -13.25 -20.85
CA ASN A 344 -23.29 -13.07 -20.72
C ASN A 344 -23.96 -12.79 -22.07
N ASP A 345 -23.39 -11.91 -22.90
CA ASP A 345 -23.90 -11.61 -24.24
C ASP A 345 -23.87 -12.82 -25.18
N ILE A 346 -22.90 -13.72 -25.00
CA ILE A 346 -22.81 -14.97 -25.75
C ILE A 346 -23.86 -15.97 -25.27
N VAL A 347 -24.05 -16.14 -23.95
CA VAL A 347 -25.03 -17.08 -23.39
C VAL A 347 -26.45 -16.75 -23.86
N VAL A 348 -26.83 -15.47 -23.94
CA VAL A 348 -28.15 -15.06 -24.45
C VAL A 348 -28.40 -15.55 -25.86
N LYS A 349 -27.38 -15.45 -26.72
CA LYS A 349 -27.47 -15.83 -28.14
C LYS A 349 -27.32 -17.33 -28.36
N TYR A 350 -26.51 -17.98 -27.54
CA TYR A 350 -26.12 -19.39 -27.68
C TYR A 350 -26.09 -20.10 -26.32
N PRO A 351 -27.25 -20.30 -25.67
CA PRO A 351 -27.31 -20.87 -24.33
C PRO A 351 -26.81 -22.33 -24.28
N SER A 352 -26.86 -23.05 -25.40
CA SER A 352 -26.32 -24.42 -25.50
C SER A 352 -24.83 -24.49 -25.21
N LEU A 353 -24.05 -23.41 -25.42
CA LEU A 353 -22.60 -23.39 -25.14
C LEU A 353 -22.27 -23.62 -23.66
N ILE A 354 -23.21 -23.35 -22.76
CA ILE A 354 -23.04 -23.59 -21.33
C ILE A 354 -23.89 -24.77 -20.86
N PHE A 355 -25.17 -24.81 -21.23
CA PHE A 355 -26.08 -25.85 -20.74
C PHE A 355 -25.75 -27.25 -21.27
N ASP A 356 -25.27 -27.36 -22.52
CA ASP A 356 -24.89 -28.64 -23.12
C ASP A 356 -23.41 -28.99 -22.92
N ALA A 357 -22.65 -28.17 -22.19
CA ALA A 357 -21.25 -28.43 -21.90
C ALA A 357 -21.10 -29.66 -20.99
N GLU A 358 -20.14 -30.54 -21.28
CA GLU A 358 -19.89 -31.77 -20.49
C GLU A 358 -19.60 -31.46 -19.02
N ASP A 359 -19.00 -30.31 -18.76
CA ASP A 359 -18.60 -29.81 -17.46
C ASP A 359 -19.61 -28.86 -16.81
N PHE A 360 -20.83 -28.73 -17.36
CA PHE A 360 -21.89 -27.87 -16.79
C PHE A 360 -22.13 -28.15 -15.31
N THR A 361 -22.11 -29.42 -14.91
CA THR A 361 -22.31 -29.84 -13.52
C THR A 361 -21.21 -29.39 -12.56
N SER A 362 -20.05 -28.93 -13.09
CA SER A 362 -18.92 -28.40 -12.31
C SER A 362 -18.97 -26.89 -12.06
N LEU A 363 -20.00 -26.20 -12.57
CA LEU A 363 -20.18 -24.76 -12.35
C LEU A 363 -20.34 -24.43 -10.87
N GLN A 364 -19.74 -23.31 -10.45
CA GLN A 364 -19.99 -22.78 -9.11
C GLN A 364 -21.41 -22.23 -8.99
N GLU A 365 -21.94 -22.22 -7.76
CA GLU A 365 -23.28 -21.71 -7.46
C GLU A 365 -23.47 -20.26 -7.93
N SER A 366 -22.46 -19.40 -7.79
CA SER A 366 -22.49 -18.01 -8.27
C SER A 366 -22.73 -17.90 -9.78
N ALA A 367 -22.07 -18.75 -10.58
CA ALA A 367 -22.22 -18.82 -12.03
C ALA A 367 -23.62 -19.32 -12.42
N LEU A 368 -24.11 -20.36 -11.72
CA LEU A 368 -25.45 -20.90 -11.94
C LEU A 368 -26.53 -19.86 -11.57
N VAL A 369 -26.41 -19.20 -10.42
CA VAL A 369 -27.34 -18.13 -10.02
C VAL A 369 -27.32 -16.97 -11.01
N SER A 370 -26.15 -16.62 -11.57
CA SER A 370 -26.06 -15.60 -12.63
C SER A 370 -26.84 -16.02 -13.89
N LEU A 371 -26.77 -17.28 -14.30
CA LEU A 371 -27.57 -17.81 -15.41
C LEU A 371 -29.07 -17.78 -15.10
N LEU A 372 -29.48 -18.14 -13.89
CA LEU A 372 -30.89 -18.25 -13.50
C LEU A 372 -31.58 -16.91 -13.26
N LYS A 373 -30.83 -15.83 -13.01
CA LYS A 373 -31.37 -14.47 -12.89
C LYS A 373 -31.73 -13.84 -14.24
N ARG A 374 -31.49 -14.55 -15.35
CA ARG A 374 -31.69 -14.03 -16.70
C ARG A 374 -33.05 -14.43 -17.25
N ASP A 375 -33.89 -13.43 -17.50
CA ASP A 375 -35.19 -13.62 -18.16
C ASP A 375 -35.08 -13.62 -19.70
N ASP A 376 -33.89 -13.30 -20.24
CA ASP A 376 -33.63 -13.17 -21.69
C ASP A 376 -33.06 -14.43 -22.35
N LEU A 377 -32.91 -15.53 -21.60
CA LEU A 377 -32.45 -16.80 -22.13
C LEU A 377 -33.49 -17.40 -23.09
N GLN A 378 -33.06 -17.72 -24.31
CA GLN A 378 -33.89 -18.41 -25.31
C GLN A 378 -33.97 -19.93 -25.03
N VAL A 379 -34.20 -20.31 -23.77
CA VAL A 379 -34.34 -21.70 -23.30
C VAL A 379 -35.66 -21.84 -22.57
N LYS A 380 -36.44 -22.89 -22.87
CA LYS A 380 -37.66 -23.17 -22.12
C LYS A 380 -37.33 -23.43 -20.65
N GLU A 381 -38.07 -22.83 -19.73
CA GLU A 381 -37.87 -23.00 -18.28
C GLU A 381 -37.79 -24.47 -17.85
N VAL A 382 -38.62 -25.35 -18.45
CA VAL A 382 -38.57 -26.80 -18.18
C VAL A 382 -37.20 -27.42 -18.46
N LYS A 383 -36.50 -26.98 -19.52
CA LYS A 383 -35.15 -27.44 -19.81
C LYS A 383 -34.15 -26.87 -18.81
N ILE A 384 -34.30 -25.61 -18.41
CA ILE A 384 -33.46 -25.00 -17.35
C ILE A 384 -33.56 -25.82 -16.06
N TRP A 385 -34.77 -26.23 -15.67
CA TRP A 385 -35.00 -27.12 -14.53
C TRP A 385 -34.30 -28.48 -14.66
N GLU A 386 -34.30 -29.11 -15.84
CA GLU A 386 -33.56 -30.35 -16.08
C GLU A 386 -32.05 -30.18 -15.86
N TYR A 387 -31.47 -29.07 -16.31
CA TYR A 387 -30.05 -28.77 -16.08
C TYR A 387 -29.75 -28.49 -14.59
N ILE A 388 -30.58 -27.70 -13.89
CA ILE A 388 -30.44 -27.45 -12.44
C ILE A 388 -30.47 -28.77 -11.67
N ILE A 389 -31.39 -29.67 -12.02
CA ILE A 389 -31.50 -30.99 -11.38
C ILE A 389 -30.23 -31.82 -11.62
N LYS A 390 -29.72 -31.86 -12.86
CA LYS A 390 -28.46 -32.55 -13.20
C LYS A 390 -27.28 -31.99 -12.39
N TRP A 391 -27.19 -30.66 -12.28
CA TRP A 391 -26.18 -29.99 -11.46
C TRP A 391 -26.33 -30.36 -9.99
N GLY A 392 -27.54 -30.27 -9.42
CA GLY A 392 -27.80 -30.58 -8.01
C GLY A 392 -27.52 -32.04 -7.63
N ILE A 393 -27.80 -32.99 -8.52
CA ILE A 393 -27.45 -34.41 -8.35
C ILE A 393 -25.92 -34.60 -8.38
N ALA A 394 -25.23 -33.92 -9.29
CA ALA A 394 -23.77 -34.01 -9.37
C ALA A 394 -23.09 -33.44 -8.11
N GLN A 395 -23.63 -32.38 -7.51
CA GLN A 395 -23.15 -31.81 -6.25
C GLN A 395 -23.48 -32.72 -5.04
N ASN A 396 -24.52 -33.55 -5.12
CA ASN A 396 -24.98 -34.42 -4.04
C ASN A 396 -25.40 -35.81 -4.58
N PRO A 397 -24.43 -36.72 -4.83
CA PRO A 397 -24.67 -38.00 -5.51
C PRO A 397 -25.70 -38.91 -4.83
N THR A 398 -25.95 -38.72 -3.54
CA THR A 398 -26.92 -39.46 -2.72
C THR A 398 -28.39 -39.18 -3.10
N LEU A 399 -28.66 -38.09 -3.84
CA LEU A 399 -30.01 -37.72 -4.30
C LEU A 399 -30.51 -38.55 -5.51
N SER A 400 -29.61 -39.27 -6.19
CA SER A 400 -29.91 -39.98 -7.44
C SER A 400 -30.95 -41.12 -7.29
N SER A 401 -31.16 -41.68 -6.10
CA SER A 401 -32.00 -42.87 -5.92
C SER A 401 -33.51 -42.58 -5.83
N ASN A 402 -33.94 -41.32 -5.69
CA ASN A 402 -35.34 -40.99 -5.38
C ASN A 402 -36.03 -39.98 -6.32
N LEU A 403 -35.35 -39.41 -7.31
CA LEU A 403 -35.91 -38.27 -8.05
C LEU A 403 -36.90 -38.62 -9.17
N TYR A 404 -36.80 -39.79 -9.81
CA TYR A 404 -37.81 -40.26 -10.79
C TYR A 404 -39.21 -40.41 -10.18
N LYS A 405 -39.32 -40.46 -8.85
CA LYS A 405 -40.59 -40.53 -8.11
C LYS A 405 -41.24 -39.16 -7.89
N TRP A 406 -40.51 -38.05 -8.05
CA TRP A 406 -40.98 -36.68 -7.80
C TRP A 406 -41.41 -35.91 -9.05
N ILE A 407 -41.07 -36.40 -10.26
CA ILE A 407 -41.50 -35.81 -11.54
C ILE A 407 -43.01 -36.02 -11.81
N VAL A 408 -43.67 -36.88 -11.02
CA VAL A 408 -45.12 -37.17 -11.14
C VAL A 408 -45.85 -36.78 -9.85
N LEU A 409 -46.02 -35.48 -9.59
CA LEU A 409 -47.04 -35.01 -8.65
C LEU A 409 -47.76 -33.77 -9.19
N PRO A 410 -49.09 -33.68 -9.06
CA PRO A 410 -49.87 -32.56 -9.58
C PRO A 410 -49.60 -31.28 -8.77
N ALA A 411 -49.81 -30.13 -9.43
CA ALA A 411 -49.55 -28.81 -8.89
C ALA A 411 -50.15 -28.63 -7.48
N ARG A 412 -49.29 -28.34 -6.49
CA ARG A 412 -49.72 -28.00 -5.13
C ARG A 412 -49.88 -26.50 -4.97
N THR A 413 -51.01 -26.13 -4.39
CA THR A 413 -51.46 -24.80 -4.00
C THR A 413 -50.49 -24.17 -2.99
N ILE A 414 -50.14 -22.90 -3.21
CA ILE A 414 -49.22 -22.12 -2.37
C ILE A 414 -49.89 -21.79 -1.03
N LEU A 415 -49.31 -22.28 0.08
CA LEU A 415 -49.49 -21.70 1.41
C LEU A 415 -48.34 -20.72 1.64
N ILE A 416 -48.68 -19.43 1.70
CA ILE A 416 -47.72 -18.38 2.04
C ILE A 416 -47.43 -18.47 3.55
N SER A 417 -46.24 -18.95 3.92
CA SER A 417 -45.65 -18.63 5.22
C SER A 417 -44.57 -17.57 4.98
N GLU A 418 -44.77 -16.37 5.53
CA GLU A 418 -43.75 -15.32 5.49
C GLU A 418 -42.48 -15.80 6.21
N LEU A 419 -41.41 -16.01 5.44
CA LEU A 419 -40.05 -16.12 5.95
C LEU A 419 -39.54 -14.70 6.28
N PRO A 420 -38.64 -14.55 7.27
CA PRO A 420 -38.15 -13.23 7.66
C PRO A 420 -37.45 -12.57 6.47
N ASN A 421 -37.73 -11.27 6.25
CA ASN A 421 -37.12 -10.49 5.19
C ASN A 421 -35.60 -10.61 5.23
N ARG A 422 -35.01 -11.06 4.10
CA ARG A 422 -33.57 -10.89 3.86
C ARG A 422 -33.25 -9.40 4.03
N LEU A 423 -32.17 -9.09 4.75
CA LEU A 423 -31.69 -7.71 4.93
C LEU A 423 -31.72 -6.99 3.57
N LYS A 424 -32.60 -5.99 3.46
CA LYS A 424 -32.77 -5.16 2.25
C LYS A 424 -31.43 -4.48 1.99
N GLU A 425 -30.78 -4.82 0.89
CA GLU A 425 -29.55 -4.14 0.47
C GLU A 425 -29.87 -2.65 0.29
N LEU A 426 -29.15 -1.79 1.03
CA LEU A 426 -29.38 -0.35 1.01
C LEU A 426 -28.83 0.22 -0.31
N PHE A 427 -29.66 0.96 -1.07
CA PHE A 427 -29.24 1.58 -2.33
C PHE A 427 -28.26 2.74 -2.13
N SER A 428 -28.19 3.28 -0.90
CA SER A 428 -27.32 4.38 -0.48
C SER A 428 -26.77 4.11 0.92
N THR A 429 -25.53 4.55 1.16
CA THR A 429 -24.91 4.53 2.48
C THR A 429 -25.17 5.82 3.26
N ILE A 430 -25.69 6.87 2.61
CA ILE A 430 -25.90 8.21 3.17
C ILE A 430 -27.39 8.53 3.41
N ILE A 431 -28.26 8.19 2.46
CA ILE A 431 -29.69 8.57 2.49
C ILE A 431 -30.62 7.36 2.59
N SER A 432 -31.79 7.57 3.22
CA SER A 432 -32.85 6.57 3.33
C SER A 432 -33.88 6.69 2.20
N ASP A 433 -34.81 5.74 2.14
CA ASP A 433 -35.98 5.82 1.24
C ASP A 433 -36.84 7.08 1.51
N ASP A 434 -36.89 7.60 2.75
CA ASP A 434 -37.62 8.84 3.07
C ASP A 434 -36.97 10.06 2.40
N HIS A 435 -35.64 10.14 2.45
CA HIS A 435 -34.89 11.20 1.76
C HIS A 435 -35.06 11.10 0.24
N ALA A 436 -34.99 9.88 -0.33
CA ALA A 436 -35.19 9.66 -1.76
C ALA A 436 -36.60 10.05 -2.23
N ALA A 437 -37.62 9.78 -1.41
CA ALA A 437 -39.00 10.18 -1.68
C ALA A 437 -39.19 11.71 -1.62
N GLU A 438 -38.54 12.38 -0.67
CA GLU A 438 -38.52 13.84 -0.57
C GLU A 438 -37.85 14.48 -1.79
N ILE A 439 -36.66 14.01 -2.19
CA ILE A 439 -35.97 14.47 -3.40
C ILE A 439 -36.81 14.21 -4.65
N SER A 440 -37.46 13.05 -4.74
CA SER A 440 -38.36 12.70 -5.85
C SER A 440 -39.51 13.71 -6.00
N SER A 441 -40.10 14.14 -4.89
CA SER A 441 -41.13 15.18 -4.91
C SER A 441 -40.58 16.51 -5.41
N TRP A 442 -39.34 16.87 -5.07
CA TRP A 442 -38.72 18.11 -5.53
C TRP A 442 -38.42 18.10 -7.04
N ILE A 443 -37.97 16.96 -7.57
CA ILE A 443 -37.76 16.71 -9.01
C ILE A 443 -39.08 16.90 -9.77
N ASP A 444 -40.16 16.27 -9.31
CA ASP A 444 -41.49 16.38 -9.93
C ASP A 444 -42.22 17.70 -9.62
N ARG A 445 -41.59 18.62 -8.87
CA ARG A 445 -42.19 19.88 -8.38
C ARG A 445 -43.52 19.67 -7.64
N LYS A 446 -43.65 18.55 -6.93
CA LYS A 446 -44.83 18.19 -6.15
C LYS A 446 -44.83 18.90 -4.80
N ASN A 447 -45.99 19.44 -4.39
CA ASN A 447 -46.15 20.13 -3.10
C ASN A 447 -46.20 19.17 -1.89
N THR A 448 -46.51 17.89 -2.12
CA THR A 448 -46.55 16.85 -1.09
C THR A 448 -45.47 15.81 -1.31
N ILE A 449 -44.82 15.39 -0.21
CA ILE A 449 -43.76 14.38 -0.23
C ILE A 449 -44.37 13.01 -0.60
N TYR A 450 -43.71 12.25 -1.48
CA TYR A 450 -44.10 10.88 -1.76
C TYR A 450 -43.92 9.99 -0.52
N PRO A 451 -44.72 8.94 -0.33
CA PRO A 451 -44.41 7.91 0.65
C PRO A 451 -43.07 7.25 0.31
N SER A 452 -42.24 6.93 1.31
CA SER A 452 -40.97 6.21 1.12
C SER A 452 -41.14 4.82 0.55
N THR A 453 -42.33 4.22 0.67
CA THR A 453 -42.67 2.95 0.06
C THR A 453 -43.07 3.07 -1.41
N ASN A 454 -43.38 4.28 -1.90
CA ASN A 454 -43.95 4.48 -3.23
C ASN A 454 -43.65 5.87 -3.82
N TYR A 455 -42.41 6.06 -4.27
CA TYR A 455 -41.98 7.20 -5.06
C TYR A 455 -41.62 6.77 -6.49
N PRO A 456 -41.87 7.63 -7.51
CA PRO A 456 -41.83 7.26 -8.93
C PRO A 456 -40.43 7.20 -9.52
N HIS A 457 -39.40 7.50 -8.74
CA HIS A 457 -38.02 7.53 -9.21
C HIS A 457 -37.20 6.35 -8.67
N GLU A 458 -36.27 5.89 -9.49
CA GLU A 458 -35.22 4.94 -9.13
C GLU A 458 -33.88 5.71 -9.07
N PHE A 459 -33.14 5.48 -8.00
CA PHE A 459 -31.82 6.09 -7.76
C PHE A 459 -30.74 5.06 -8.06
N GLN A 460 -30.16 5.12 -9.25
CA GLN A 460 -29.07 4.23 -9.66
C GLN A 460 -27.73 4.85 -9.26
N LEU A 461 -27.01 4.27 -8.30
CA LEU A 461 -25.68 4.74 -7.89
C LEU A 461 -24.70 4.65 -9.07
N ILE A 462 -24.07 5.76 -9.44
CA ILE A 462 -23.07 5.83 -10.53
C ILE A 462 -21.68 6.24 -10.04
N PHE A 463 -21.58 6.83 -8.85
CA PHE A 463 -20.31 7.22 -8.25
C PHE A 463 -20.45 7.22 -6.71
N GLN A 464 -19.44 6.68 -6.01
CA GLN A 464 -19.30 6.79 -4.56
C GLN A 464 -17.84 7.04 -4.20
N ALA A 465 -17.55 8.13 -3.48
CA ALA A 465 -16.17 8.56 -3.23
C ALA A 465 -15.38 7.56 -2.38
N SER A 466 -16.00 6.92 -1.40
CA SER A 466 -15.35 5.87 -0.59
C SER A 466 -14.96 4.63 -1.40
N ARG A 467 -15.64 4.34 -2.52
CA ARG A 467 -15.33 3.21 -3.42
C ARG A 467 -14.41 3.60 -4.57
N ASN A 468 -14.58 4.80 -5.12
CA ASN A 468 -13.94 5.24 -6.35
C ASN A 468 -12.77 6.22 -6.12
N GLY A 469 -12.60 6.69 -4.88
CA GLY A 469 -11.63 7.69 -4.50
C GLY A 469 -12.21 9.11 -4.50
N PHE A 470 -11.61 9.97 -3.66
CA PHE A 470 -12.08 11.35 -3.44
C PHE A 470 -11.53 12.38 -4.44
N ALA A 471 -10.74 11.95 -5.43
CA ALA A 471 -10.15 12.86 -6.40
C ALA A 471 -11.24 13.49 -7.30
N PRO A 472 -11.30 14.82 -7.45
CA PRO A 472 -12.29 15.49 -8.29
C PRO A 472 -12.30 15.01 -9.75
N GLN A 473 -11.14 14.62 -10.28
CA GLN A 473 -11.01 14.07 -11.63
C GLN A 473 -11.82 12.78 -11.80
N THR A 474 -11.93 11.96 -10.76
CA THR A 474 -12.69 10.70 -10.80
C THR A 474 -14.18 10.98 -11.01
N PHE A 475 -14.74 11.99 -10.34
CA PHE A 475 -16.13 12.42 -10.58
C PHE A 475 -16.34 12.81 -12.05
N TRP A 476 -15.46 13.65 -12.61
CA TRP A 476 -15.56 14.08 -14.01
C TRP A 476 -15.39 12.93 -15.01
N ASN A 477 -14.64 11.89 -14.68
CA ASN A 477 -14.49 10.72 -15.54
C ASN A 477 -15.71 9.79 -15.46
N MET A 478 -16.23 9.54 -14.26
CA MET A 478 -17.32 8.57 -14.04
C MET A 478 -18.71 9.14 -14.31
N CYS A 479 -18.94 10.41 -14.01
CA CYS A 479 -20.25 11.04 -14.22
C CYS A 479 -20.41 11.61 -15.63
N HIS A 480 -19.36 11.64 -16.45
CA HIS A 480 -19.43 12.11 -17.84
C HIS A 480 -20.49 11.34 -18.64
N GLY A 481 -21.34 12.05 -19.37
CA GLY A 481 -22.41 11.44 -20.16
C GLY A 481 -23.68 11.12 -19.37
N HIS A 482 -23.69 11.32 -18.04
CA HIS A 482 -24.88 11.11 -17.22
C HIS A 482 -25.66 12.41 -17.01
N ALA A 483 -26.93 12.40 -17.38
CA ALA A 483 -27.91 13.46 -17.11
C ALA A 483 -28.91 13.04 -16.04
N GLY A 484 -29.63 14.01 -15.45
CA GLY A 484 -30.64 13.74 -14.42
C GLY A 484 -30.04 13.13 -13.16
N THR A 485 -28.99 13.75 -12.62
CA THR A 485 -28.23 13.21 -11.49
C THR A 485 -28.53 13.93 -10.19
N VAL A 486 -28.63 13.18 -9.09
CA VAL A 486 -28.66 13.70 -7.73
C VAL A 486 -27.31 13.44 -7.07
N VAL A 487 -26.72 14.50 -6.51
CA VAL A 487 -25.50 14.47 -5.71
C VAL A 487 -25.89 14.51 -4.24
N ILE A 488 -25.32 13.62 -3.43
CA ILE A 488 -25.52 13.51 -1.99
C ILE A 488 -24.15 13.57 -1.30
N VAL A 489 -23.99 14.45 -0.33
CA VAL A 489 -22.75 14.65 0.43
C VAL A 489 -23.03 14.54 1.92
N LYS A 490 -22.28 13.69 2.63
CA LYS A 490 -22.30 13.59 4.09
C LYS A 490 -21.18 14.42 4.70
N VAL A 491 -21.52 15.39 5.55
CA VAL A 491 -20.53 16.27 6.20
C VAL A 491 -19.89 15.55 7.39
N LYS A 492 -18.57 15.63 7.51
CA LYS A 492 -17.80 14.96 8.58
C LYS A 492 -18.07 15.60 9.94
N GLY A 493 -18.33 14.77 10.95
CA GLY A 493 -18.56 15.21 12.33
C GLY A 493 -19.91 15.87 12.60
N THR A 494 -20.87 15.77 11.67
CA THR A 494 -22.21 16.35 11.83
C THR A 494 -23.31 15.43 11.29
N ASP A 495 -24.56 15.72 11.64
CA ASP A 495 -25.73 15.08 11.03
C ASP A 495 -26.09 15.62 9.64
N GLU A 496 -25.39 16.65 9.14
CA GLU A 496 -25.74 17.32 7.89
C GLU A 496 -25.57 16.44 6.66
N ILE A 497 -26.62 16.38 5.84
CA ILE A 497 -26.60 15.82 4.49
C ILE A 497 -27.03 16.93 3.54
N ILE A 498 -26.16 17.24 2.58
CA ILE A 498 -26.40 18.29 1.58
C ILE A 498 -26.24 17.73 0.18
N GLY A 499 -26.78 18.41 -0.82
CA GLY A 499 -26.74 17.89 -2.17
C GLY A 499 -27.30 18.83 -3.21
N GLY A 500 -27.39 18.31 -4.44
CA GLY A 500 -27.99 19.02 -5.55
C GLY A 500 -28.43 18.10 -6.67
N TYR A 501 -29.44 18.53 -7.41
CA TYR A 501 -29.93 17.86 -8.60
C TYR A 501 -29.49 18.62 -9.85
N ASN A 502 -28.80 17.94 -10.76
CA ASN A 502 -28.47 18.46 -12.08
C ASN A 502 -29.27 17.70 -13.15
N PRO A 503 -30.22 18.36 -13.86
CA PRO A 503 -30.96 17.73 -14.95
C PRO A 503 -30.10 17.55 -16.22
N LEU A 504 -29.03 18.35 -16.38
CA LEU A 504 -28.18 18.35 -17.56
C LEU A 504 -27.15 17.21 -17.54
N MET A 505 -26.67 16.82 -18.72
CA MET A 505 -25.60 15.84 -18.87
C MET A 505 -24.25 16.42 -18.44
N TRP A 506 -23.57 15.78 -17.49
CA TRP A 506 -22.20 16.18 -17.15
C TRP A 506 -21.26 15.97 -18.34
N ASP A 507 -20.55 17.03 -18.71
CA ASP A 507 -19.61 17.03 -19.82
C ASP A 507 -18.24 17.51 -19.33
N ASN A 508 -17.26 16.61 -19.40
CA ASN A 508 -15.90 16.88 -18.96
C ASN A 508 -15.03 17.49 -20.08
N THR A 509 -15.59 17.71 -21.28
CA THR A 509 -14.90 18.30 -22.44
C THR A 509 -15.23 19.79 -22.60
N SER A 510 -16.43 20.22 -22.19
CA SER A 510 -16.81 21.63 -22.18
C SER A 510 -16.53 22.30 -20.84
N SER A 511 -16.48 23.63 -20.85
CA SER A 511 -16.32 24.45 -19.65
C SER A 511 -17.30 25.62 -19.65
N GLY A 512 -17.41 26.29 -18.50
CA GLY A 512 -18.29 27.43 -18.30
C GLY A 512 -19.65 27.07 -17.68
N TYR A 513 -20.47 28.10 -17.50
CA TYR A 513 -21.80 27.95 -16.92
C TYR A 513 -22.78 27.26 -17.87
N LYS A 514 -23.66 26.44 -17.30
CA LYS A 514 -24.71 25.71 -18.00
C LYS A 514 -26.07 26.18 -17.47
N GLU A 515 -26.89 26.62 -18.41
CA GLU A 515 -28.19 27.20 -18.11
C GLU A 515 -29.25 26.12 -17.86
N THR A 516 -29.95 26.20 -16.72
CA THR A 516 -31.15 25.40 -16.46
C THR A 516 -32.00 26.02 -15.36
N LYS A 517 -33.32 25.83 -15.44
CA LYS A 517 -34.30 26.23 -14.41
C LYS A 517 -34.71 25.08 -13.48
N ASP A 518 -34.28 23.86 -13.81
CA ASP A 518 -34.75 22.62 -13.16
C ASP A 518 -33.71 22.05 -12.19
N SER A 519 -32.52 22.63 -12.11
CA SER A 519 -31.56 22.33 -11.05
C SER A 519 -32.02 22.92 -9.71
N PHE A 520 -31.58 22.29 -8.62
CA PHE A 520 -31.79 22.77 -7.25
C PHE A 520 -30.70 22.20 -6.34
N ILE A 521 -30.42 22.92 -5.26
CA ILE A 521 -29.57 22.43 -4.16
C ILE A 521 -30.41 22.27 -2.90
N PHE A 522 -29.95 21.44 -1.97
CA PHE A 522 -30.71 21.14 -0.76
C PHE A 522 -29.85 20.77 0.45
N SER A 523 -30.49 20.86 1.61
CA SER A 523 -30.07 20.22 2.86
C SER A 523 -31.22 19.33 3.34
N LEU A 524 -30.93 18.09 3.75
CA LEU A 524 -31.95 17.15 4.22
C LEU A 524 -32.04 17.18 5.75
N LYS A 525 -33.27 17.05 6.26
CA LYS A 525 -33.49 16.70 7.68
C LYS A 525 -32.83 15.36 7.95
N ASN A 526 -32.02 15.27 9.00
CA ASN A 526 -31.33 14.06 9.39
C ASN A 526 -30.82 14.20 10.83
N GLY A 527 -30.94 13.13 11.64
CA GLY A 527 -30.53 13.15 13.04
C GLY A 527 -31.16 14.32 13.80
N ASN A 528 -30.34 15.24 14.29
CA ASN A 528 -30.78 16.41 15.04
C ASN A 528 -31.39 17.54 14.18
N ILE A 529 -31.29 17.48 12.84
CA ILE A 529 -31.82 18.50 11.93
C ILE A 529 -33.28 18.18 11.60
N GLN A 530 -34.19 19.06 12.00
CA GLN A 530 -35.64 18.80 11.96
C GLN A 530 -36.28 19.04 10.58
N ASN A 531 -35.75 19.99 9.79
CA ASN A 531 -36.39 20.44 8.55
C ASN A 531 -35.40 20.41 7.38
N SER A 532 -35.88 19.91 6.23
CA SER A 532 -35.16 19.97 4.96
C SER A 532 -35.28 21.36 4.34
N ILE A 533 -34.24 21.80 3.62
CA ILE A 533 -34.20 23.05 2.86
C ILE A 533 -34.09 22.69 1.38
N LEU A 534 -35.09 23.10 0.58
CA LEU A 534 -35.02 23.12 -0.88
C LEU A 534 -34.70 24.54 -1.36
N SER A 535 -33.69 24.66 -2.21
CA SER A 535 -33.26 25.92 -2.82
C SER A 535 -33.19 25.76 -4.34
N ARG A 536 -34.12 26.40 -5.07
CA ARG A 536 -34.15 26.33 -6.54
C ARG A 536 -33.23 27.39 -7.14
N VAL A 537 -32.88 27.21 -8.42
CA VAL A 537 -32.08 28.20 -9.16
C VAL A 537 -32.83 29.53 -9.22
N LYS A 538 -32.17 30.60 -8.79
CA LYS A 538 -32.63 31.99 -8.93
C LYS A 538 -32.21 32.57 -10.27
N GLU A 539 -30.94 32.36 -10.66
CA GLU A 539 -30.40 32.82 -11.94
C GLU A 539 -30.03 31.67 -12.86
N THR A 540 -30.88 31.41 -13.86
CA THR A 540 -30.81 30.21 -14.71
C THR A 540 -29.47 30.05 -15.39
N ARG A 541 -28.86 31.16 -15.84
CA ARG A 541 -27.56 31.19 -16.52
C ARG A 541 -26.40 30.69 -15.66
N PHE A 542 -26.53 30.72 -14.33
CA PHE A 542 -25.47 30.34 -13.41
C PHE A 542 -25.81 29.07 -12.61
N ALA A 543 -26.74 28.24 -13.10
CA ALA A 543 -27.22 27.07 -12.35
C ALA A 543 -26.11 26.04 -12.04
N VAL A 544 -25.32 25.65 -13.05
CA VAL A 544 -24.27 24.63 -12.92
C VAL A 544 -23.02 25.12 -13.62
N TYR A 545 -21.83 24.86 -13.09
CA TYR A 545 -20.57 25.27 -13.70
C TYR A 545 -19.68 24.06 -14.03
N TYR A 546 -19.20 23.98 -15.27
CA TYR A 546 -18.27 22.94 -15.70
C TYR A 546 -16.85 23.50 -15.74
N TYR A 547 -15.96 22.86 -14.99
CA TYR A 547 -14.56 23.26 -14.91
C TYR A 547 -13.80 22.84 -16.16
N SER A 548 -12.87 23.70 -16.60
CA SER A 548 -11.93 23.36 -17.68
C SER A 548 -11.10 22.13 -17.32
N LYS A 549 -10.61 21.39 -18.33
CA LYS A 549 -9.88 20.12 -18.12
C LYS A 549 -8.75 20.22 -17.09
N ASN A 550 -8.01 21.33 -17.10
CA ASN A 550 -6.90 21.56 -16.17
C ASN A 550 -7.38 21.77 -14.72
N SER A 551 -8.58 22.33 -14.54
CA SER A 551 -9.17 22.61 -13.23
C SER A 551 -9.94 21.42 -12.64
N GLN A 552 -10.28 20.41 -13.46
CA GLN A 552 -11.00 19.20 -13.03
C GLN A 552 -10.21 18.32 -12.06
N THR A 553 -8.89 18.53 -11.94
CA THR A 553 -8.04 17.87 -10.94
C THR A 553 -8.23 18.47 -9.54
N THR A 554 -8.64 19.74 -9.46
CA THR A 554 -8.82 20.51 -8.21
C THR A 554 -10.29 20.65 -7.83
N TYR A 555 -11.18 20.76 -8.82
CA TYR A 555 -12.60 21.06 -8.58
C TYR A 555 -13.51 20.00 -9.19
N GLY A 556 -14.49 19.53 -8.40
CA GLY A 556 -15.46 18.52 -8.81
C GLY A 556 -16.75 19.15 -9.33
N LEU A 557 -17.89 18.54 -9.00
CA LEU A 557 -19.21 19.12 -9.25
C LEU A 557 -19.34 20.54 -8.70
N CYS A 558 -20.09 21.39 -9.39
CA CYS A 558 -20.34 22.77 -8.97
C CYS A 558 -21.75 23.23 -9.36
N PHE A 559 -22.54 23.56 -8.35
CA PHE A 559 -23.86 24.17 -8.48
C PHE A 559 -23.72 25.67 -8.24
N GLY A 560 -23.63 26.43 -9.33
CA GLY A 560 -23.62 27.90 -9.34
C GLY A 560 -22.63 28.59 -8.42
N CYS A 561 -21.47 27.96 -8.14
CA CYS A 561 -20.48 28.39 -7.15
C CYS A 561 -20.99 28.40 -5.68
N ASN A 562 -22.28 28.16 -5.46
CA ASN A 562 -22.88 28.00 -4.14
C ASN A 562 -22.49 26.70 -3.44
N PHE A 563 -22.29 25.62 -4.19
CA PHE A 563 -21.99 24.30 -3.64
C PHE A 563 -21.08 23.55 -4.60
N TYR A 564 -19.84 23.28 -4.20
CA TYR A 564 -18.87 22.57 -5.03
C TYR A 564 -17.85 21.75 -4.24
N ILE A 565 -17.35 20.70 -4.87
CA ILE A 565 -16.27 19.86 -4.33
C ILE A 565 -14.91 20.49 -4.68
N LEU A 566 -14.03 20.56 -3.68
CA LEU A 566 -12.69 21.13 -3.77
C LEU A 566 -11.67 20.15 -3.20
N ASN A 567 -10.65 19.78 -3.97
CA ASN A 567 -9.59 18.85 -3.57
C ASN A 567 -10.13 17.51 -3.02
N ASN A 568 -9.22 16.65 -2.54
CA ASN A 568 -9.59 15.35 -1.98
C ASN A 568 -10.39 15.54 -0.67
N ALA A 569 -11.68 15.18 -0.71
CA ALA A 569 -12.58 15.10 0.44
C ALA A 569 -12.96 16.44 1.13
N LYS A 570 -12.93 17.57 0.42
CA LYS A 570 -13.48 18.84 0.92
C LYS A 570 -14.58 19.38 0.02
N CYS A 571 -15.52 20.07 0.64
CA CYS A 571 -16.62 20.73 -0.04
C CYS A 571 -16.71 22.18 0.44
N VAL A 572 -17.17 23.06 -0.45
CA VAL A 572 -17.40 24.47 -0.15
C VAL A 572 -18.87 24.78 -0.33
N CYS A 573 -19.45 25.49 0.63
CA CYS A 573 -20.72 26.19 0.44
C CYS A 573 -20.47 27.70 0.50
N SER A 574 -20.99 28.43 -0.49
CA SER A 574 -20.98 29.89 -0.59
C SER A 574 -22.40 30.43 -0.52
N CYS A 575 -22.57 31.61 0.09
CA CYS A 575 -23.82 32.36 0.13
C CYS A 575 -24.05 33.20 -1.15
N ASP A 576 -23.51 32.76 -2.29
CA ASP A 576 -23.70 33.45 -3.57
C ASP A 576 -25.18 33.50 -3.99
N SER A 577 -25.56 34.48 -4.79
CA SER A 577 -26.97 34.77 -5.07
C SER A 577 -27.61 33.94 -6.20
N ASN A 578 -27.02 32.82 -6.63
CA ASN A 578 -27.51 32.07 -7.80
C ASN A 578 -28.65 31.08 -7.46
N TYR A 579 -28.84 30.76 -6.18
CA TYR A 579 -29.92 29.93 -5.67
C TYR A 579 -30.79 30.69 -4.66
N GLU A 580 -32.06 30.30 -4.50
CA GLU A 580 -33.07 31.04 -3.73
C GLU A 580 -32.78 31.14 -2.21
N LYS A 581 -32.16 30.10 -1.65
CA LYS A 581 -31.91 29.93 -0.21
C LYS A 581 -30.51 29.36 0.07
N ASP A 582 -29.93 29.76 1.19
CA ASP A 582 -28.71 29.15 1.72
C ASP A 582 -29.01 27.78 2.37
N ILE A 583 -28.17 26.79 2.09
CA ILE A 583 -28.34 25.42 2.60
C ILE A 583 -27.49 25.09 3.84
N LYS A 584 -26.54 25.96 4.22
CA LYS A 584 -25.63 25.75 5.38
C LYS A 584 -25.50 26.97 6.32
N GLY A 585 -26.18 28.08 6.01
CA GLY A 585 -26.24 29.30 6.83
C GLY A 585 -24.92 30.08 7.03
N LYS A 586 -23.76 29.50 6.70
CA LYS A 586 -22.44 30.15 6.72
C LYS A 586 -21.61 29.72 5.51
N THR A 587 -20.90 30.67 4.90
CA THR A 587 -19.90 30.38 3.87
C THR A 587 -18.68 29.70 4.49
N GLY A 588 -18.18 28.63 3.86
CA GLY A 588 -16.95 27.98 4.32
C GLY A 588 -16.66 26.64 3.66
N THR A 589 -15.43 26.17 3.90
CA THR A 589 -14.93 24.87 3.47
C THR A 589 -15.05 23.86 4.62
N PHE A 590 -15.53 22.66 4.33
CA PHE A 590 -15.69 21.59 5.32
C PHE A 590 -15.29 20.23 4.73
N GLU A 591 -14.93 19.31 5.62
CA GLU A 591 -14.60 17.93 5.26
C GLU A 591 -15.87 17.08 5.13
N ILE A 592 -15.81 16.07 4.27
CA ILE A 592 -16.92 15.15 4.01
C ILE A 592 -16.53 13.73 4.40
N VAL A 593 -17.50 12.93 4.82
CA VAL A 593 -17.32 11.49 5.10
C VAL A 593 -17.31 10.72 3.78
N ASP A 594 -18.29 10.99 2.94
CA ASP A 594 -18.46 10.39 1.63
C ASP A 594 -19.37 11.28 0.77
N TYR A 595 -19.35 11.07 -0.54
CA TYR A 595 -20.39 11.60 -1.43
C TYR A 595 -20.76 10.59 -2.51
N GLU A 596 -22.04 10.54 -2.79
CA GLU A 596 -22.67 9.62 -3.74
C GLU A 596 -23.34 10.43 -4.85
N VAL A 597 -23.26 9.93 -6.09
CA VAL A 597 -23.99 10.47 -7.23
C VAL A 597 -24.89 9.39 -7.79
N PHE A 598 -26.17 9.71 -7.90
CA PHE A 598 -27.21 8.83 -8.41
C PHE A 598 -27.71 9.36 -9.75
N LYS A 599 -27.80 8.48 -10.76
CA LYS A 599 -28.63 8.74 -11.93
C LYS A 599 -30.08 8.46 -11.56
N VAL A 600 -30.94 9.45 -11.74
CA VAL A 600 -32.37 9.33 -11.43
C VAL A 600 -33.14 8.96 -12.69
N LYS A 601 -33.91 7.88 -12.63
CA LYS A 601 -34.80 7.43 -13.70
C LYS A 601 -36.22 7.33 -13.18
N LYS A 602 -37.21 7.63 -14.01
CA LYS A 602 -38.61 7.37 -13.66
C LYS A 602 -38.89 5.88 -13.82
N LYS A 603 -39.49 5.25 -12.81
CA LYS A 603 -39.90 3.84 -12.85
C LYS A 603 -40.94 3.69 -13.96
N THR A 604 -40.70 2.76 -14.88
CA THR A 604 -41.71 2.34 -15.86
C THR A 604 -42.80 1.57 -15.12
N ALA A 605 -44.05 1.98 -15.34
CA ALA A 605 -45.24 1.39 -14.73
C ALA A 605 -45.51 -0.03 -15.21
#